data_AF-A0A5E9FYE9-F1
#
_entry.id   AF-A0A5E9FYE9-F1
#
_cell.length_a   1.000
_cell.length_b   1.000
_cell.length_c   1.000
_cell.angle_alpha   90.00
_cell.angle_beta   90.00
_cell.angle_gamma   90.00
#
_symmetry.space_group_name_H-M   'P 1'
#
loop_
_entity.id
_entity.type
_entity.pdbx_description
1 polymer ?
#
loop_
_entity_poly.entity_id
_entity_poly.type
_entity_poly.pdbx_seq_one_letter_code
_entity_poly.pdbx_strand_id
1 'polypeptide(L)'
;MCGACGTTVHPDAVMGDEHTQRKRMLVAQTVTAVCAGLPGTPRIAALAAGWSVTSATGSMALCPTVADVWLALLSRSGPNFHQAIDARALVEDPDGLAAQVLALGQHLARQRPLAGAQYGTASLVRVIRDYAAPS
;
A
#
# COMPACT_ATOMS: atom_id res chain seq x y z
N MET A 1 -18.02 -6.61 -10.26
CA MET A 1 -17.80 -6.64 -11.73
C MET A 1 -18.36 -5.36 -12.33
N CYS A 2 -17.56 -4.49 -12.95
CA CYS A 2 -18.08 -3.40 -13.78
C CYS A 2 -17.98 -3.79 -15.27
N GLY A 3 -19.13 -3.98 -15.91
CA GLY A 3 -19.27 -4.68 -17.20
C GLY A 3 -19.01 -3.85 -18.46
N ALA A 4 -18.11 -2.87 -18.47
CA ALA A 4 -17.91 -2.01 -19.65
C ALA A 4 -16.46 -1.94 -20.18
N CYS A 5 -15.45 -2.43 -19.45
CA CYS A 5 -14.05 -2.20 -19.84
C CYS A 5 -13.11 -3.42 -19.69
N GLY A 6 -13.62 -4.63 -19.45
CA GLY A 6 -12.82 -5.87 -19.42
C GLY A 6 -11.62 -5.84 -18.45
N THR A 7 -11.58 -4.88 -17.53
CA THR A 7 -10.43 -4.63 -16.67
C THR A 7 -10.57 -5.49 -15.43
N THR A 8 -9.59 -6.36 -15.19
CA THR A 8 -9.51 -7.17 -13.97
C THR A 8 -9.42 -6.24 -12.77
N VAL A 9 -10.48 -6.18 -11.97
CA VAL A 9 -10.48 -5.49 -10.68
C VAL A 9 -9.95 -6.48 -9.65
N HIS A 10 -8.76 -6.22 -9.12
CA HIS A 10 -8.20 -6.99 -8.02
C HIS A 10 -8.90 -6.60 -6.72
N PRO A 11 -9.30 -7.57 -5.88
CA PRO A 11 -9.90 -7.27 -4.59
C PRO A 11 -8.90 -6.47 -3.74
N ASP A 12 -9.32 -5.32 -3.26
CA ASP A 12 -8.49 -4.41 -2.48
C ASP A 12 -9.30 -3.94 -1.26
N ALA A 13 -8.88 -4.36 -0.08
CA ALA A 13 -9.60 -4.12 1.17
C ALA A 13 -9.74 -2.62 1.51
N VAL A 14 -8.83 -1.77 1.00
CA VAL A 14 -8.85 -0.32 1.25
C VAL A 14 -9.69 0.41 0.20
N MET A 15 -9.69 -0.06 -1.04
CA MET A 15 -10.50 0.54 -2.11
C MET A 15 -11.96 0.07 -2.10
N GLY A 16 -12.23 -1.11 -1.52
CA GLY A 16 -13.54 -1.75 -1.56
C GLY A 16 -13.97 -2.04 -2.99
N ASP A 17 -15.26 -1.89 -3.29
CA ASP A 17 -15.79 -2.08 -4.65
C ASP A 17 -15.57 -0.87 -5.58
N GLU A 18 -15.14 0.26 -5.03
CA GLU A 18 -15.05 1.54 -5.74
C GLU A 18 -13.60 1.96 -6.03
N HIS A 19 -13.13 1.66 -7.23
CA HIS A 19 -11.78 2.01 -7.68
C HIS A 19 -11.74 3.29 -8.51
N THR A 20 -12.22 4.40 -7.96
CA THR A 20 -12.19 5.69 -8.67
C THR A 20 -10.77 6.25 -8.78
N GLN A 21 -10.49 7.01 -9.85
CA GLN A 21 -9.19 7.66 -10.02
C GLN A 21 -8.86 8.61 -8.86
N ARG A 22 -9.87 9.30 -8.31
CA ARG A 22 -9.72 10.16 -7.13
C ARG A 22 -9.22 9.37 -5.92
N LYS A 23 -9.84 8.22 -5.61
CA LYS A 23 -9.39 7.35 -4.51
C LYS A 23 -7.95 6.87 -4.74
N ARG A 24 -7.60 6.47 -5.98
CA ARG A 24 -6.22 6.06 -6.30
C ARG A 24 -5.19 7.17 -6.11
N MET A 25 -5.53 8.40 -6.51
CA MET A 25 -4.67 9.56 -6.28
C MET A 25 -4.48 9.85 -4.79
N LEU A 26 -5.56 9.73 -3.99
CA LEU A 26 -5.48 9.93 -2.54
C LEU A 26 -4.54 8.89 -1.91
N VAL A 27 -4.66 7.61 -2.26
CA VAL A 27 -3.73 6.57 -1.81
C VAL A 27 -2.28 6.93 -2.17
N ALA A 28 -2.02 7.32 -3.42
CA ALA A 28 -0.67 7.68 -3.86
C ALA A 28 -0.10 8.86 -3.06
N GLN A 29 -0.93 9.87 -2.79
CA GLN A 29 -0.55 11.05 -2.01
C GLN A 29 -0.25 10.69 -0.55
N THR A 30 -1.13 9.92 0.10
CA THR A 30 -0.93 9.45 1.49
C THR A 30 0.36 8.67 1.63
N VAL A 31 0.62 7.73 0.72
CA VAL A 31 1.84 6.91 0.76
C VAL A 31 3.09 7.75 0.43
N THR A 32 2.99 8.68 -0.52
CA THR A 32 4.08 9.62 -0.81
C THR A 32 4.42 10.49 0.40
N ALA A 33 3.41 10.94 1.15
CA ALA A 33 3.60 11.74 2.37
C ALA A 33 4.36 10.96 3.46
N VAL A 34 4.11 9.65 3.60
CA VAL A 34 4.90 8.78 4.49
C VAL A 34 6.35 8.68 4.04
N CYS A 35 6.60 8.68 2.74
CA CYS A 35 7.94 8.59 2.18
C CYS A 35 8.71 9.92 2.23
N ALA A 36 8.03 11.02 2.53
CA ALA A 36 8.64 12.35 2.59
C ALA A 36 9.73 12.40 3.68
N GLY A 37 10.94 12.81 3.30
CA GLY A 37 12.08 12.91 4.21
C GLY A 37 12.91 11.63 4.35
N LEU A 38 12.56 10.54 3.66
CA LEU A 38 13.39 9.34 3.60
C LEU A 38 14.43 9.44 2.48
N PRO A 39 15.68 9.00 2.69
CA PRO A 39 16.70 8.97 1.65
C PRO A 39 16.25 8.03 0.52
N GLY A 40 16.31 8.52 -0.73
CA GLY A 40 15.89 7.75 -1.88
C GLY A 40 14.37 7.58 -1.99
N THR A 41 13.62 8.65 -1.71
CA THR A 41 12.14 8.69 -1.71
C THR A 41 11.56 7.99 -2.95
N PRO A 42 10.87 6.85 -2.77
CA PRO A 42 10.20 6.19 -3.87
C PRO A 42 9.08 7.08 -4.40
N ARG A 43 8.88 7.06 -5.72
CA ARG A 43 7.79 7.77 -6.38
C ARG A 43 6.60 6.83 -6.54
N ILE A 44 5.45 7.24 -6.03
CA ILE A 44 4.19 6.52 -6.20
C ILE A 44 3.33 7.30 -7.20
N ALA A 45 2.90 6.64 -8.27
CA ALA A 45 2.00 7.23 -9.26
C ALA A 45 0.70 6.41 -9.36
N ALA A 46 -0.45 7.09 -9.32
CA ALA A 46 -1.74 6.47 -9.57
C ALA A 46 -1.93 6.24 -11.07
N LEU A 47 -2.30 5.01 -11.44
CA LEU A 47 -2.58 4.59 -12.81
C LEU A 47 -4.08 4.31 -12.99
N ALA A 48 -4.50 4.13 -14.25
CA ALA A 48 -5.88 3.74 -14.57
C ALA A 48 -6.29 2.39 -13.93
N ALA A 49 -5.32 1.52 -13.65
CA ALA A 49 -5.49 0.22 -13.02
C ALA A 49 -4.43 -0.03 -11.93
N GLY A 50 -4.49 0.72 -10.83
CA GLY A 50 -3.61 0.55 -9.67
C GLY A 50 -2.56 1.65 -9.55
N TRP A 51 -1.32 1.28 -9.22
CA TRP A 51 -0.22 2.20 -8.97
C TRP A 51 1.10 1.69 -9.57
N SER A 52 2.03 2.61 -9.78
CA SER A 52 3.45 2.27 -9.92
C SER A 52 4.24 2.78 -8.73
N VAL A 53 5.22 1.99 -8.30
CA VAL A 53 6.21 2.34 -7.29
C VAL A 53 7.59 2.30 -7.92
N THR A 54 8.24 3.45 -8.02
CA THR A 54 9.59 3.59 -8.58
C THR A 54 10.57 3.88 -7.45
N SER A 55 11.59 3.05 -7.28
CA SER A 55 12.66 3.32 -6.31
C SER A 55 13.62 4.41 -6.80
N ALA A 56 14.44 4.94 -5.89
CA ALA A 56 15.55 5.83 -6.24
C ALA A 56 16.55 5.21 -7.23
N THR A 57 16.66 3.88 -7.28
CA THR A 57 17.50 3.15 -8.24
C THR A 57 16.86 3.01 -9.63
N GLY A 58 15.66 3.56 -9.84
CA GLY A 58 14.92 3.47 -11.11
C GLY A 58 14.11 2.18 -11.29
N SER A 59 14.18 1.23 -10.35
CA SER A 59 13.41 -0.01 -10.43
C SER A 59 11.93 0.23 -10.18
N MET A 60 11.10 -0.11 -11.16
CA MET A 60 9.64 0.08 -11.11
C MET A 60 8.91 -1.22 -10.79
N ALA A 61 7.89 -1.14 -9.94
CA ALA A 61 6.91 -2.19 -9.70
C ALA A 61 5.51 -1.68 -10.02
N LEU A 62 4.68 -2.52 -10.65
CA LEU A 62 3.24 -2.25 -10.83
C LEU A 62 2.48 -2.94 -9.70
N CYS A 63 1.66 -2.17 -9.01
CA CYS A 63 0.95 -2.57 -7.80
C CYS A 63 -0.55 -2.45 -8.08
N PRO A 64 -1.28 -3.56 -8.29
CA PRO A 64 -2.72 -3.51 -8.53
C PRO A 64 -3.53 -3.16 -7.27
N THR A 65 -2.99 -3.39 -6.08
CA THR A 65 -3.65 -3.10 -4.79
C THR A 65 -2.82 -2.20 -3.86
N VAL A 66 -3.48 -1.58 -2.87
CA VAL A 66 -2.81 -0.82 -1.80
C VAL A 66 -1.85 -1.71 -0.99
N ALA A 67 -2.18 -2.99 -0.80
CA ALA A 67 -1.29 -3.95 -0.15
C ALA A 67 0.00 -4.15 -0.95
N ASP A 68 -0.08 -4.28 -2.28
CA ASP A 68 1.08 -4.42 -3.14
C ASP A 68 1.99 -3.18 -3.11
N VAL A 69 1.40 -1.98 -2.98
CA VAL A 69 2.15 -0.73 -2.79
C VAL A 69 2.97 -0.81 -1.49
N TRP A 70 2.32 -1.15 -0.38
CA TRP A 70 3.01 -1.26 0.91
C TRP A 70 4.07 -2.35 0.93
N LEU A 71 3.82 -3.50 0.32
CA LEU A 71 4.81 -4.59 0.23
C LEU A 71 6.03 -4.16 -0.60
N ALA A 72 5.80 -3.50 -1.74
CA ALA A 72 6.88 -2.97 -2.57
C ALA A 72 7.75 -1.97 -1.81
N LEU A 73 7.13 -1.09 -1.01
CA LEU A 73 7.84 -0.12 -0.19
C LEU A 73 8.58 -0.78 0.97
N LEU A 74 7.87 -1.56 1.80
CA LEU A 74 8.45 -2.24 2.95
C LEU A 74 9.66 -3.06 2.52
N SER A 75 9.59 -3.82 1.41
CA SER A 75 10.71 -4.63 0.91
C SER A 75 12.02 -3.85 0.71
N ARG A 76 11.95 -2.54 0.48
CA ARG A 76 13.06 -1.64 0.16
C ARG A 76 13.36 -0.62 1.26
N SER A 77 12.50 -0.52 2.26
CA SER A 77 12.58 0.49 3.32
C SER A 77 13.40 0.03 4.53
N GLY A 78 14.11 0.98 5.16
CA GLY A 78 14.89 0.76 6.37
C GLY A 78 14.05 0.76 7.66
N PRO A 79 14.69 0.55 8.83
CA PRO A 79 14.00 0.35 10.12
C PRO A 79 13.11 1.53 10.56
N ASN A 80 13.44 2.75 10.14
CA ASN A 80 12.70 3.97 10.50
C ASN A 80 11.36 4.12 9.74
N PHE A 81 11.09 3.26 8.74
CA PHE A 81 9.88 3.36 7.94
C PHE A 81 8.62 3.10 8.74
N HIS A 82 8.69 2.22 9.75
CA HIS A 82 7.56 1.96 10.64
C HIS A 82 7.18 3.22 11.42
N GLN A 83 8.18 3.93 11.95
CA GLN A 83 7.98 5.19 12.66
C GLN A 83 7.36 6.27 11.77
N ALA A 84 7.74 6.32 10.49
CA ALA A 84 7.16 7.28 9.53
C ALA A 84 5.67 6.99 9.27
N ILE A 85 5.29 5.71 9.15
CA ILE A 85 3.87 5.32 9.02
C ILE A 85 3.10 5.72 10.28
N ASP A 86 3.61 5.39 11.47
CA ASP A 86 2.97 5.71 12.74
C ASP A 86 2.80 7.22 12.95
N ALA A 87 3.83 8.01 12.65
CA ALA A 87 3.77 9.46 12.75
C ALA A 87 2.70 10.05 11.83
N ARG A 88 2.53 9.51 10.62
CA ARG A 88 1.49 9.97 9.69
C ARG A 88 0.10 9.54 10.14
N ALA A 89 -0.06 8.34 10.71
CA ALA A 89 -1.35 7.85 11.19
C ALA A 89 -1.95 8.74 12.29
N LEU A 90 -1.11 9.38 13.11
CA LEU A 90 -1.54 10.26 14.19
C LEU A 90 -2.19 11.57 13.72
N VAL A 91 -2.00 11.98 12.46
CA VAL A 91 -2.48 13.27 11.95
C VAL A 91 -3.61 13.13 10.92
N GLU A 92 -3.98 11.91 10.54
CA GLU A 92 -5.10 11.66 9.63
C GLU A 92 -6.42 11.51 10.39
N ASP A 93 -7.50 11.88 9.72
CA ASP A 93 -8.85 11.60 10.17
C ASP A 93 -9.08 10.07 10.24
N PRO A 94 -9.43 9.49 11.41
CA PRO A 94 -9.51 8.04 11.62
C PRO A 94 -10.51 7.34 10.70
N ASP A 95 -11.55 8.04 10.23
CA ASP A 95 -12.59 7.46 9.36
C ASP A 95 -12.28 7.64 7.86
N GLY A 96 -11.18 8.34 7.54
CA GLY A 96 -10.79 8.66 6.17
C GLY A 96 -10.08 7.51 5.44
N LEU A 97 -10.13 7.55 4.11
CA LEU A 97 -9.38 6.63 3.24
C LEU A 97 -7.87 6.65 3.58
N ALA A 98 -7.32 7.82 3.93
CA ALA A 98 -5.92 7.94 4.32
C ALA A 98 -5.60 7.13 5.59
N ALA A 99 -6.46 7.16 6.61
CA ALA A 99 -6.28 6.34 7.81
C ALA A 99 -6.35 4.84 7.50
N GLN A 100 -7.27 4.40 6.62
CA GLN A 100 -7.34 3.00 6.18
C GLN A 100 -6.07 2.56 5.43
N VAL A 101 -5.54 3.43 4.55
CA VAL A 101 -4.25 3.19 3.86
C VAL A 101 -3.12 3.00 4.88
N LEU A 102 -3.04 3.87 5.90
CA LEU A 102 -1.98 3.82 6.91
C LEU A 102 -2.15 2.64 7.86
N ALA A 103 -3.38 2.31 8.27
CA ALA A 103 -3.69 1.15 9.10
C ALA A 103 -3.24 -0.16 8.43
N LEU A 104 -3.49 -0.31 7.12
CA LEU A 104 -2.97 -1.43 6.36
C LEU A 104 -1.42 -1.44 6.34
N GLY A 105 -0.79 -0.29 6.14
CA GLY A 105 0.67 -0.15 6.20
C GLY A 105 1.25 -0.57 7.55
N GLN A 106 0.65 -0.14 8.66
CA GLN A 106 1.03 -0.52 10.02
C GLN A 106 0.86 -2.03 10.25
N HIS A 107 -0.26 -2.60 9.79
CA HIS A 107 -0.53 -4.03 9.91
C HIS A 107 0.55 -4.86 9.20
N LEU A 108 0.83 -4.54 7.93
CA LEU A 108 1.86 -5.22 7.13
C LEU A 108 3.27 -5.03 7.71
N ALA A 109 3.57 -3.84 8.23
CA ALA A 109 4.83 -3.54 8.89
C ALA A 109 5.02 -4.39 10.17
N ARG A 110 3.98 -4.50 11.01
CA ARG A 110 4.01 -5.30 12.25
C ARG A 110 4.13 -6.80 12.00
N GLN A 111 3.52 -7.29 10.92
CA GLN A 111 3.59 -8.69 10.52
C GLN A 111 4.91 -9.08 9.85
N ARG A 112 5.87 -8.16 9.79
CA ARG A 112 7.21 -8.40 9.24
C ARG A 112 8.30 -8.61 10.32
N PRO A 113 8.18 -9.50 11.32
CA PRO A 113 9.35 -9.86 12.10
C PRO A 113 10.23 -10.83 11.29
N LEU A 114 11.49 -10.43 11.05
CA LEU A 114 12.66 -11.31 10.86
C LEU A 114 12.68 -12.30 9.66
N ALA A 115 11.98 -12.05 8.56
CA ALA A 115 12.06 -12.88 7.36
C ALA A 115 13.19 -12.46 6.42
N GLY A 116 14.44 -12.75 6.81
CA GLY A 116 15.48 -13.00 5.82
C GLY A 116 15.09 -14.22 4.99
N ALA A 117 15.02 -14.04 3.67
CA ALA A 117 14.78 -15.07 2.66
C ALA A 117 13.32 -15.62 2.55
N GLN A 118 12.72 -15.31 1.39
CA GLN A 118 11.82 -16.21 0.64
C GLN A 118 10.47 -16.57 1.31
N TYR A 119 9.41 -15.81 1.03
CA TYR A 119 8.05 -16.32 1.12
C TYR A 119 7.35 -16.25 -0.24
N GLY A 120 6.84 -17.40 -0.68
CA GLY A 120 5.93 -17.52 -1.81
C GLY A 120 4.58 -16.85 -1.54
N THR A 121 3.89 -16.53 -2.63
CA THR A 121 2.62 -15.81 -2.74
C THR A 121 1.52 -16.23 -1.75
N ALA A 122 1.51 -17.47 -1.26
CA ALA A 122 0.51 -18.00 -0.34
C ALA A 122 0.48 -17.31 1.05
N SER A 123 1.63 -16.84 1.56
CA SER A 123 1.70 -16.19 2.89
C SER A 123 1.04 -14.81 2.89
N LEU A 124 1.24 -14.06 1.79
CA LEU A 124 0.68 -12.71 1.60
C LEU A 124 -0.86 -12.72 1.46
N VAL A 125 -1.41 -13.75 0.81
CA VAL A 125 -2.87 -13.90 0.67
C VAL A 125 -3.56 -14.07 2.02
N ARG A 126 -2.93 -14.76 2.98
CA ARG A 126 -3.50 -14.95 4.32
C ARG A 126 -3.53 -13.63 5.11
N VAL A 127 -2.43 -12.89 5.07
CA VAL A 127 -2.30 -11.57 5.71
C VAL A 127 -3.33 -10.57 5.21
N ILE A 128 -3.49 -10.45 3.90
CA ILE A 128 -4.46 -9.54 3.29
C ILE A 128 -5.90 -9.95 3.67
N ARG A 129 -6.16 -11.26 3.75
CA ARG A 129 -7.46 -11.80 4.18
C ARG A 129 -7.75 -11.46 5.64
N ASP A 130 -6.76 -11.55 6.53
CA ASP A 130 -6.92 -11.28 7.96
C ASP A 130 -7.19 -9.78 8.22
N TYR A 131 -6.64 -8.88 7.41
CA TYR A 131 -6.98 -7.44 7.46
C TYR A 131 -8.42 -7.15 6.96
N ALA A 132 -8.90 -7.89 5.96
CA ALA A 132 -10.21 -7.67 5.36
C ALA A 132 -11.37 -8.31 6.14
N ALA A 133 -11.10 -9.07 7.22
CA ALA A 133 -12.12 -9.68 8.04
C ALA A 133 -12.76 -8.62 8.96
N PRO A 134 -14.10 -8.43 8.94
CA PRO A 134 -14.76 -7.54 9.88
C PRO A 134 -14.59 -8.10 11.30
N SER A 135 -14.15 -7.23 12.23
CA SER A 135 -14.14 -7.51 13.67
C SER A 135 -15.56 -7.46 14.23
#